data_AF-A0A3S0BMG4-F1
#
_entry.id   AF-A0A3S0BMG4-F1
#
_cell.length_a   1.000
_cell.length_b   1.000
_cell.length_c   1.000
_cell.angle_alpha   90.00
_cell.angle_beta   90.00
_cell.angle_gamma   90.00
#
_symmetry.space_group_name_H-M   'P 1'
#
loop_
_entity.id
_entity.type
_entity.pdbx_description
1 polymer ?
#
loop_
_entity_poly.entity_id
_entity_poly.type
_entity_poly.pdbx_seq_one_letter_code
_entity_poly.pdbx_strand_id
1 'polypeptide(L)'
;MNFAKFPSIESFHQVIALMKAYPHLKNNVKYRSKIKLHGTNAAIRINAGEVKTQSRIKFVELDDNHFGFVPWVHSILDYWKSINVGEITIFGEWCGPGIAKKCAIQKIPNKIFAVFAVMLGEIPEIEENQFLYNEMIFEPEEIEKILGPNKPAEVHVLPWFDEFDANYLEFEGLESIAEFLNKKIEEIEKCDPWVKSVFGVEGVAEGIVCYPVEIGGNKNINRKQFSDLVFKAKGAAHKVNKTKEAVQIDPEVAKSIEEFVGNFVTEPRLEQAVMEIGGIDLKKTGEFLKWILKDIEKESKLELEVADLSWKEVCFGLQKKAKDWYMAKCKEI
;
A
#
# COMPACT_ATOMS: atom_id res chain seq x y z
N MET A 1 -5.73 24.04 1.63
CA MET A 1 -5.80 22.61 1.98
C MET A 1 -4.47 21.92 1.64
N ASN A 2 -3.82 21.30 2.61
CA ASN A 2 -2.52 20.64 2.44
C ASN A 2 -2.66 19.17 2.02
N PHE A 3 -1.65 18.63 1.32
CA PHE A 3 -1.65 17.25 0.84
C PHE A 3 -1.47 16.26 2.00
N ALA A 4 -2.40 15.32 2.13
CA ALA A 4 -2.36 14.24 3.08
C ALA A 4 -1.78 12.96 2.46
N LYS A 5 -0.53 12.64 2.75
CA LYS A 5 0.09 11.40 2.27
C LYS A 5 -0.47 10.20 3.04
N PHE A 6 -0.74 9.06 2.40
CA PHE A 6 -0.95 7.82 3.16
C PHE A 6 0.42 7.26 3.61
N PRO A 7 0.59 6.77 4.86
CA PRO A 7 1.82 6.14 5.29
C PRO A 7 2.26 5.01 4.35
N SER A 8 3.56 4.82 4.20
CA SER A 8 4.03 3.64 3.48
C SER A 8 3.73 2.39 4.31
N ILE A 9 3.34 1.33 3.63
CA ILE A 9 3.15 0.02 4.24
C ILE A 9 4.37 -0.82 3.90
N GLU A 10 5.10 -1.20 4.94
CA GLU A 10 6.30 -2.03 4.85
C GLU A 10 5.94 -3.52 4.88
N SER A 11 6.93 -4.39 4.77
CA SER A 11 6.81 -5.83 4.94
C SER A 11 7.01 -6.25 6.41
N PHE A 12 6.66 -7.48 6.75
CA PHE A 12 6.74 -7.95 8.14
C PHE A 12 8.17 -7.94 8.70
N HIS A 13 9.17 -8.41 7.93
CA HIS A 13 10.58 -8.39 8.37
C HIS A 13 11.07 -6.96 8.63
N GLN A 14 10.55 -5.96 7.91
CA GLN A 14 10.88 -4.55 8.16
C GLN A 14 10.34 -4.06 9.49
N VAL A 15 9.13 -4.47 9.88
CA VAL A 15 8.58 -4.17 11.22
C VAL A 15 9.41 -4.87 12.32
N ILE A 16 9.81 -6.12 12.09
CA ILE A 16 10.68 -6.87 13.03
C ILE A 16 12.03 -6.17 13.21
N ALA A 17 12.66 -5.77 12.10
CA ALA A 17 13.93 -5.05 12.13
C ALA A 17 13.81 -3.72 12.88
N LEU A 18 12.70 -2.98 12.67
CA LEU A 18 12.41 -1.76 13.43
C LEU A 18 12.34 -2.04 14.93
N MET A 19 11.65 -3.11 15.35
CA MET A 19 11.53 -3.50 16.76
C MET A 19 12.85 -3.97 17.37
N LYS A 20 13.72 -4.60 16.57
CA LYS A 20 15.08 -4.97 16.98
C LYS A 20 15.95 -3.72 17.17
N ALA A 21 15.87 -2.76 16.24
CA ALA A 21 16.65 -1.51 16.27
C ALA A 21 16.20 -0.53 17.37
N TYR A 22 14.91 -0.54 17.72
CA TYR A 22 14.34 0.35 18.72
C TYR A 22 13.60 -0.42 19.82
N PRO A 23 14.32 -1.01 20.80
CA PRO A 23 13.72 -1.87 21.83
C PRO A 23 12.60 -1.22 22.66
N HIS A 24 12.59 0.12 22.76
CA HIS A 24 11.55 0.86 23.47
C HIS A 24 10.20 0.88 22.74
N LEU A 25 10.15 0.51 21.46
CA LEU A 25 8.91 0.36 20.69
C LEU A 25 8.28 -1.02 20.84
N LYS A 26 9.03 -2.00 21.37
CA LYS A 26 8.56 -3.37 21.53
C LYS A 26 7.30 -3.43 22.38
N ASN A 27 6.32 -4.14 21.88
CA ASN A 27 5.08 -4.37 22.60
C ASN A 27 4.37 -5.63 22.09
N ASN A 28 3.35 -6.06 22.81
CA ASN A 28 2.33 -6.94 22.23
C ASN A 28 1.44 -6.11 21.32
N VAL A 29 1.22 -6.58 20.10
CA VAL A 29 0.40 -5.89 19.11
C VAL A 29 -0.69 -6.83 18.63
N LYS A 30 -1.95 -6.42 18.82
CA LYS A 30 -3.08 -7.08 18.16
C LYS A 30 -3.21 -6.52 16.76
N TYR A 31 -3.19 -7.40 15.77
CA TYR A 31 -3.41 -7.07 14.38
C TYR A 31 -4.79 -7.52 13.91
N ARG A 32 -5.40 -6.70 13.06
CA ARG A 32 -6.50 -7.12 12.19
C ARG A 32 -6.10 -6.85 10.75
N SER A 33 -6.51 -7.72 9.83
CA SER A 33 -6.13 -7.62 8.43
C SER A 33 -7.32 -7.25 7.55
N LYS A 34 -7.06 -6.56 6.44
CA LYS A 34 -8.01 -6.36 5.34
C LYS A 34 -7.42 -6.95 4.06
N ILE A 35 -8.27 -7.42 3.15
CA ILE A 35 -7.82 -7.86 1.83
C ILE A 35 -7.14 -6.69 1.13
N LYS A 36 -5.93 -6.92 0.63
CA LYS A 36 -5.21 -5.96 -0.18
C LYS A 36 -5.75 -6.03 -1.60
N LEU A 37 -6.42 -4.96 -2.03
CA LEU A 37 -6.85 -4.81 -3.41
C LEU A 37 -5.70 -4.29 -4.26
N HIS A 38 -5.67 -4.75 -5.52
CA HIS A 38 -4.75 -4.28 -6.53
C HIS A 38 -5.46 -3.29 -7.45
N GLY A 39 -5.23 -2.00 -7.25
CA GLY A 39 -5.71 -0.93 -8.12
C GLY A 39 -4.70 0.21 -8.13
N THR A 40 -5.18 1.43 -7.88
CA THR A 40 -4.33 2.59 -7.60
C THR A 40 -4.78 3.25 -6.31
N ASN A 41 -3.81 3.71 -5.52
CA ASN A 41 -4.12 4.48 -4.32
C ASN A 41 -4.81 5.80 -4.72
N ALA A 42 -5.91 6.08 -4.05
CA ALA A 42 -6.65 7.32 -4.23
C ALA A 42 -7.15 7.83 -2.88
N ALA A 43 -7.30 9.14 -2.75
CA ALA A 43 -7.91 9.72 -1.58
C ALA A 43 -8.76 10.95 -1.91
N ILE A 44 -9.70 11.24 -1.02
CA ILE A 44 -10.58 12.41 -1.09
C ILE A 44 -10.35 13.20 0.19
N ARG A 45 -9.83 14.42 0.05
CA ARG A 45 -9.66 15.34 1.17
C ARG A 45 -10.78 16.37 1.17
N ILE A 46 -11.38 16.56 2.32
CA ILE A 46 -12.50 17.49 2.53
C ILE A 46 -12.09 18.44 3.66
N ASN A 47 -12.23 19.74 3.41
CA ASN A 47 -12.01 20.79 4.41
C ASN A 47 -12.99 21.93 4.13
N ALA A 48 -13.86 22.25 5.09
CA ALA A 48 -14.85 23.33 4.99
C ALA A 48 -15.68 23.29 3.69
N GLY A 49 -16.06 22.09 3.22
CA GLY A 49 -16.83 21.89 1.98
C GLY A 49 -16.02 21.98 0.68
N GLU A 50 -14.73 22.31 0.73
CA GLU A 50 -13.80 22.11 -0.37
C GLU A 50 -13.44 20.62 -0.47
N VAL A 51 -13.51 20.04 -1.67
CA VAL A 51 -13.19 18.64 -1.94
C VAL A 51 -12.03 18.59 -2.93
N LYS A 52 -10.96 17.87 -2.58
CA LYS A 52 -9.82 17.62 -3.47
C LYS A 52 -9.53 16.13 -3.60
N THR A 53 -9.18 15.70 -4.80
CA THR A 53 -8.73 14.33 -5.09
C THR A 53 -7.22 14.21 -5.02
N GLN A 54 -6.74 13.08 -4.51
CA GLN A 54 -5.33 12.79 -4.34
C GLN A 54 -4.98 11.44 -4.96
N SER A 55 -3.82 11.38 -5.61
CA SER A 55 -3.08 10.13 -5.77
C SER A 55 -2.19 9.91 -4.54
N ARG A 56 -1.36 8.87 -4.58
CA ARG A 56 -0.40 8.57 -3.51
C ARG A 56 0.57 9.70 -3.17
N ILE A 57 0.91 10.56 -4.14
CA ILE A 57 2.03 11.49 -4.02
C ILE A 57 1.65 12.96 -4.23
N LYS A 58 0.48 13.26 -4.79
CA LYS A 58 0.05 14.62 -5.12
C LYS A 58 -1.47 14.75 -5.17
N PHE A 59 -1.95 15.98 -5.12
CA PHE A 59 -3.30 16.28 -5.61
C PHE A 59 -3.36 15.98 -7.11
N VAL A 60 -4.51 15.45 -7.55
CA VAL A 60 -4.81 15.19 -8.96
C VAL A 60 -6.02 16.02 -9.34
N GLU A 61 -5.91 16.68 -10.48
CA GLU A 61 -6.94 17.57 -11.05
C GLU A 61 -7.62 16.87 -12.24
N LEU A 62 -8.68 17.47 -12.79
CA LEU A 62 -9.49 16.88 -13.86
C LEU A 62 -8.65 16.45 -15.09
N ASP A 63 -7.61 17.19 -15.43
CA ASP A 63 -6.74 16.90 -16.58
C ASP A 63 -5.87 15.64 -16.40
N ASP A 64 -5.58 15.23 -15.16
CA ASP A 64 -4.82 14.00 -14.86
C ASP A 64 -5.71 12.76 -15.03
N ASN A 65 -7.04 12.90 -14.88
CA ASN A 65 -8.08 11.87 -14.93
C ASN A 65 -7.94 10.74 -13.87
N HIS A 66 -6.70 10.40 -13.45
CA HIS A 66 -6.32 9.36 -12.49
C HIS A 66 -7.14 8.08 -12.68
N PHE A 67 -7.06 7.52 -13.89
CA PHE A 67 -7.83 6.33 -14.30
C PHE A 67 -9.36 6.46 -14.15
N GLY A 68 -9.91 7.66 -14.31
CA GLY A 68 -11.34 7.94 -14.17
C GLY A 68 -11.78 8.28 -12.73
N PHE A 69 -10.86 8.30 -11.76
CA PHE A 69 -11.19 8.61 -10.38
C PHE A 69 -11.65 10.07 -10.23
N VAL A 70 -10.93 11.03 -10.82
CA VAL A 70 -11.24 12.45 -10.64
C VAL A 70 -12.61 12.80 -11.23
N PRO A 71 -12.93 12.46 -12.50
CA PRO A 71 -14.27 12.72 -13.03
C PRO A 71 -15.38 12.02 -12.25
N TRP A 72 -15.13 10.81 -11.72
CA TRP A 72 -16.10 10.10 -10.90
C TRP A 72 -16.38 10.84 -9.59
N VAL A 73 -15.36 11.28 -8.84
CA VAL A 73 -15.55 12.08 -7.61
C VAL A 73 -16.35 13.35 -7.91
N HIS A 74 -16.05 14.04 -9.01
CA HIS A 74 -16.79 15.23 -9.42
C HIS A 74 -18.25 14.95 -9.79
N SER A 75 -18.56 13.78 -10.36
CA SER A 75 -19.93 13.41 -10.73
C SER A 75 -20.87 13.23 -9.53
N ILE A 76 -20.30 12.98 -8.34
CA ILE A 76 -21.01 12.81 -7.06
C ILE A 76 -20.49 13.80 -6.00
N LEU A 77 -20.06 14.99 -6.45
CA LEU A 77 -19.41 16.00 -5.59
C LEU A 77 -20.27 16.43 -4.39
N ASP A 78 -21.59 16.52 -4.57
CA ASP A 78 -22.51 16.93 -3.51
C ASP A 78 -22.55 15.92 -2.35
N TYR A 79 -22.39 14.63 -2.64
CA TYR A 79 -22.25 13.62 -1.59
C TYR A 79 -20.99 13.85 -0.77
N TRP A 80 -19.84 14.06 -1.41
CA TRP A 80 -18.58 14.33 -0.69
C TRP A 80 -18.65 15.62 0.13
N LYS A 81 -19.26 16.67 -0.41
CA LYS A 81 -19.50 17.93 0.32
C LYS A 81 -20.44 17.78 1.52
N SER A 82 -21.33 16.77 1.50
CA SER A 82 -22.25 16.52 2.61
C SER A 82 -21.58 15.92 3.86
N ILE A 83 -20.36 15.37 3.72
CA ILE A 83 -19.59 14.82 4.83
C ILE A 83 -19.01 15.99 5.66
N ASN A 84 -19.65 16.30 6.79
CA ASN A 84 -19.32 17.45 7.64
C ASN A 84 -18.72 17.03 8.99
N VAL A 85 -17.49 16.51 8.96
CA VAL A 85 -16.75 16.05 10.15
C VAL A 85 -15.46 16.86 10.41
N GLY A 86 -15.38 18.08 9.88
CA GLY A 86 -14.18 18.91 9.91
C GLY A 86 -13.21 18.59 8.77
N GLU A 87 -11.90 18.70 9.02
CA GLU A 87 -10.88 18.34 8.03
C GLU A 87 -10.61 16.83 8.05
N ILE A 88 -10.87 16.17 6.92
CA ILE A 88 -10.84 14.72 6.77
C ILE A 88 -10.15 14.31 5.47
N THR A 89 -9.43 13.19 5.49
CA THR A 89 -8.96 12.51 4.29
C THR A 89 -9.43 11.06 4.28
N ILE A 90 -10.16 10.68 3.24
CA ILE A 90 -10.70 9.34 3.05
C ILE A 90 -9.77 8.62 2.09
N PHE A 91 -9.03 7.63 2.57
CA PHE A 91 -8.11 6.82 1.79
C PHE A 91 -8.78 5.54 1.32
N GLY A 92 -8.59 5.22 0.04
CA GLY A 92 -9.08 3.98 -0.54
C GLY A 92 -8.27 3.52 -1.74
N GLU A 93 -8.65 2.34 -2.21
CA GLU A 93 -8.16 1.80 -3.46
C GLU A 93 -9.19 2.08 -4.56
N TRP A 94 -8.79 2.84 -5.59
CA TRP A 94 -9.56 2.93 -6.82
C TRP A 94 -9.23 1.71 -7.68
N CYS A 95 -10.20 0.84 -7.89
CA CYS A 95 -9.98 -0.48 -8.48
C CYS A 95 -11.17 -0.93 -9.35
N GLY A 96 -10.95 -1.93 -10.22
CA GLY A 96 -11.89 -2.34 -11.25
C GLY A 96 -11.30 -2.29 -12.67
N PRO A 97 -12.12 -2.52 -13.70
CA PRO A 97 -11.65 -2.73 -15.07
C PRO A 97 -10.72 -1.62 -15.59
N GLY A 98 -9.59 -2.02 -16.17
CA GLY A 98 -8.66 -1.14 -16.86
C GLY A 98 -7.75 -0.30 -15.95
N ILE A 99 -7.68 -0.59 -14.64
CA ILE A 99 -6.78 0.11 -13.70
C ILE A 99 -5.49 -0.69 -13.49
N ALA A 100 -5.61 -1.97 -13.13
CA ALA A 100 -4.50 -2.89 -12.97
C ALA A 100 -4.80 -4.21 -13.71
N LYS A 101 -4.03 -5.26 -13.45
CA LYS A 101 -4.19 -6.58 -14.10
C LYS A 101 -4.14 -7.71 -13.07
N LYS A 102 -4.45 -8.93 -13.52
CA LYS A 102 -4.24 -10.21 -12.80
C LYS A 102 -5.23 -10.51 -11.65
N CYS A 103 -5.59 -9.57 -10.79
CA CYS A 103 -6.47 -9.84 -9.63
C CYS A 103 -7.96 -9.97 -9.98
N ALA A 104 -8.72 -10.66 -9.11
CA ALA A 104 -10.18 -10.77 -9.20
C ALA A 104 -10.87 -9.41 -9.30
N ILE A 105 -10.40 -8.42 -8.52
CA ILE A 105 -10.95 -7.07 -8.48
C ILE A 105 -10.97 -6.38 -9.84
N GLN A 106 -10.12 -6.78 -10.78
CA GLN A 106 -10.06 -6.20 -12.12
C GLN A 106 -11.18 -6.70 -13.05
N LYS A 107 -11.90 -7.75 -12.64
CA LYS A 107 -12.97 -8.41 -13.43
C LYS A 107 -14.38 -8.03 -12.96
N ILE A 108 -14.50 -7.16 -11.95
CA ILE A 108 -15.82 -6.68 -11.50
C ILE A 108 -16.46 -5.79 -12.58
N PRO A 109 -17.79 -5.57 -12.56
CA PRO A 109 -18.47 -4.85 -13.65
C PRO A 109 -18.05 -3.39 -13.82
N ASN A 110 -17.85 -2.67 -12.71
CA ASN A 110 -17.60 -1.24 -12.68
C ASN A 110 -16.41 -0.92 -11.78
N LYS A 111 -15.76 0.22 -12.01
CA LYS A 111 -14.75 0.73 -11.07
C LYS A 111 -15.42 1.14 -9.75
N ILE A 112 -14.73 0.88 -8.66
CA ILE A 112 -15.20 1.17 -7.30
C ILE A 112 -14.11 1.88 -6.50
N PHE A 113 -14.51 2.58 -5.45
CA PHE A 113 -13.62 3.14 -4.44
C PHE A 113 -13.75 2.35 -3.13
N ALA A 114 -12.75 1.52 -2.86
CA ALA A 114 -12.72 0.67 -1.67
C ALA A 114 -11.95 1.38 -0.53
N VAL A 115 -12.67 2.02 0.38
CA VAL A 115 -12.14 2.76 1.53
C VAL A 115 -11.52 1.81 2.54
N PHE A 116 -10.26 2.07 2.91
CA PHE A 116 -9.52 1.23 3.86
C PHE A 116 -9.04 1.99 5.10
N ALA A 117 -9.04 3.33 5.06
CA ALA A 117 -8.70 4.17 6.21
C ALA A 117 -9.27 5.57 6.03
N VAL A 118 -9.51 6.24 7.14
CA VAL A 118 -9.83 7.66 7.23
C VAL A 118 -8.79 8.31 8.13
N MET A 119 -8.42 9.55 7.82
CA MET A 119 -7.61 10.37 8.69
C MET A 119 -8.37 11.66 9.03
N LEU A 120 -8.52 11.92 10.32
CA LEU A 120 -9.08 13.18 10.82
C LEU A 120 -7.93 14.12 11.23
N GLY A 121 -8.13 15.41 11.05
CA GLY A 121 -7.21 16.44 11.52
C GLY A 121 -6.47 17.21 10.43
N GLU A 122 -5.87 18.30 10.86
CA GLU A 122 -5.17 19.24 10.00
C GLU A 122 -3.81 18.68 9.56
N ILE A 123 -3.39 18.95 8.33
CA ILE A 123 -2.03 18.63 7.92
C ILE A 123 -1.16 19.87 8.18
N PRO A 124 -0.29 19.86 9.20
CA PRO A 124 0.57 21.00 9.49
C PRO A 124 1.53 21.24 8.32
N GLU A 125 1.90 22.50 8.12
CA GLU A 125 2.83 22.92 7.07
C GLU A 125 4.25 22.33 7.27
N ILE A 126 4.62 22.03 8.53
CA ILE A 126 5.91 21.44 8.89
C ILE A 126 5.76 19.92 8.98
N GLU A 127 6.53 19.18 8.16
CA GLU A 127 6.46 17.71 8.06
C GLU A 127 6.71 16.99 9.40
N GLU A 128 7.62 17.48 10.24
CA GLU A 128 7.95 16.89 11.55
C GLU A 128 6.75 16.79 12.50
N ASN A 129 5.75 17.66 12.29
CA ASN A 129 4.54 17.74 13.10
C ASN A 129 3.40 16.86 12.55
N GLN A 130 3.47 16.36 11.32
CA GLN A 130 2.36 15.65 10.66
C GLN A 130 1.92 14.35 11.37
N PHE A 131 2.74 13.83 12.28
CA PHE A 131 2.46 12.62 13.04
C PHE A 131 1.75 12.85 14.37
N LEU A 132 1.64 14.12 14.82
CA LEU A 132 1.15 14.47 16.15
C LEU A 132 -0.31 14.95 16.18
N TYR A 133 -0.85 15.43 15.05
CA TYR A 133 -2.15 16.12 15.01
C TYR A 133 -3.27 15.31 14.36
N ASN A 134 -2.97 14.12 13.82
CA ASN A 134 -3.91 13.38 13.00
C ASN A 134 -4.18 11.99 13.53
N GLU A 135 -5.46 11.65 13.58
CA GLU A 135 -5.98 10.35 13.99
C GLU A 135 -6.22 9.48 12.77
N MET A 136 -5.80 8.21 12.83
CA MET A 136 -6.06 7.22 11.79
C MET A 136 -7.21 6.32 12.23
N ILE A 137 -8.29 6.32 11.48
CA ILE A 137 -9.45 5.44 11.67
C ILE A 137 -9.39 4.33 10.63
N PHE A 138 -9.40 3.09 11.07
CA PHE A 138 -9.39 1.90 10.21
C PHE A 138 -10.50 0.90 10.55
N GLU A 139 -11.32 1.18 11.57
CA GLU A 139 -12.48 0.36 11.95
C GLU A 139 -13.62 0.57 10.92
N PRO A 140 -14.06 -0.48 10.20
CA PRO A 140 -15.09 -0.38 9.18
C PRO A 140 -16.38 0.27 9.66
N GLU A 141 -16.83 -0.08 10.86
CA GLU A 141 -18.08 0.47 11.41
C GLU A 141 -18.00 1.98 11.63
N GLU A 142 -16.83 2.50 12.03
CA GLU A 142 -16.63 3.93 12.22
C GLU A 142 -16.52 4.65 10.86
N ILE A 143 -15.83 4.05 9.90
CA ILE A 143 -15.76 4.58 8.53
C ILE A 143 -17.16 4.61 7.90
N GLU A 144 -17.96 3.55 8.04
CA GLU A 144 -19.34 3.52 7.54
C GLU A 144 -20.21 4.60 8.19
N LYS A 145 -20.04 4.87 9.50
CA LYS A 145 -20.72 5.99 10.18
C LYS A 145 -20.33 7.35 9.60
N ILE A 146 -19.04 7.55 9.28
CA ILE A 146 -18.52 8.78 8.67
C ILE A 146 -19.08 8.98 7.25
N LEU A 147 -19.10 7.92 6.44
CA LEU A 147 -19.62 7.96 5.07
C LEU A 147 -21.15 8.08 5.03
N GLY A 148 -21.82 7.58 6.06
CA GLY A 148 -23.26 7.72 6.24
C GLY A 148 -24.10 6.82 5.32
N PRO A 149 -25.41 6.74 5.57
CA PRO A 149 -26.30 5.80 4.89
C PRO A 149 -26.56 6.13 3.41
N ASN A 150 -26.30 7.38 2.99
CA ASN A 150 -26.49 7.83 1.62
C ASN A 150 -25.23 7.62 0.74
N LYS A 151 -24.24 6.87 1.24
CA LYS A 151 -23.04 6.51 0.52
C LYS A 151 -23.37 5.88 -0.85
N PRO A 152 -22.75 6.34 -1.96
CA PRO A 152 -22.94 5.75 -3.28
C PRO A 152 -22.61 4.25 -3.32
N ALA A 153 -23.27 3.51 -4.20
CA ALA A 153 -23.12 2.06 -4.30
C ALA A 153 -21.68 1.63 -4.67
N GLU A 154 -20.96 2.48 -5.41
CA GLU A 154 -19.58 2.26 -5.84
C GLU A 154 -18.54 2.53 -4.74
N VAL A 155 -18.95 3.07 -3.59
CA VAL A 155 -18.07 3.28 -2.44
C VAL A 155 -18.26 2.12 -1.47
N HIS A 156 -17.21 1.36 -1.22
CA HIS A 156 -17.24 0.22 -0.29
C HIS A 156 -16.26 0.44 0.84
N VAL A 157 -16.64 0.16 2.09
CA VAL A 157 -15.68 0.09 3.19
C VAL A 157 -15.14 -1.33 3.28
N LEU A 158 -13.81 -1.48 3.27
CA LEU A 158 -13.20 -2.80 3.36
C LEU A 158 -13.37 -3.39 4.77
N PRO A 159 -14.01 -4.57 4.89
CA PRO A 159 -14.22 -5.23 6.16
C PRO A 159 -12.90 -5.81 6.69
N TRP A 160 -12.90 -6.17 7.96
CA TRP A 160 -11.86 -7.02 8.51
C TRP A 160 -11.96 -8.43 7.91
N PHE A 161 -10.81 -9.03 7.66
CA PHE A 161 -10.66 -10.36 7.09
C PHE A 161 -10.23 -11.37 8.16
N ASP A 162 -9.18 -11.05 8.92
CA ASP A 162 -8.61 -11.95 9.93
C ASP A 162 -7.97 -11.16 11.08
N GLU A 163 -7.65 -11.83 12.19
CA GLU A 163 -6.97 -11.23 13.34
C GLU A 163 -5.96 -12.17 13.98
N PHE A 164 -4.89 -11.60 14.55
CA PHE A 164 -3.85 -12.34 15.25
C PHE A 164 -3.07 -11.42 16.20
N ASP A 165 -2.35 -12.00 17.14
CA ASP A 165 -1.49 -11.29 18.07
C ASP A 165 -0.01 -11.53 17.73
N ALA A 166 0.81 -10.47 17.83
CA ALA A 166 2.25 -10.53 17.67
C ALA A 166 2.96 -10.01 18.93
N ASN A 167 3.76 -10.87 19.56
CA ASN A 167 4.58 -10.49 20.70
C ASN A 167 5.98 -10.07 20.24
N TYR A 168 6.24 -8.76 20.22
CA TYR A 168 7.56 -8.22 19.88
C TYR A 168 8.49 -8.04 21.09
N LEU A 169 8.07 -8.40 22.31
CA LEU A 169 8.90 -8.28 23.51
C LEU A 169 10.06 -9.29 23.45
N GLU A 170 9.70 -10.56 23.22
CA GLU A 170 10.63 -11.70 23.29
C GLU A 170 10.99 -12.25 21.92
N PHE A 171 10.29 -11.83 20.85
CA PHE A 171 10.42 -12.31 19.45
C PHE A 171 10.22 -13.83 19.25
N GLU A 172 10.14 -14.60 20.32
CA GLU A 172 9.76 -16.00 20.33
C GLU A 172 8.33 -16.15 19.79
N GLY A 173 8.15 -16.98 18.76
CA GLY A 173 6.85 -17.26 18.14
C GLY A 173 6.50 -16.38 16.94
N LEU A 174 7.35 -15.43 16.54
CA LEU A 174 7.12 -14.69 15.29
C LEU A 174 7.19 -15.59 14.06
N GLU A 175 8.00 -16.65 14.09
CA GLU A 175 8.06 -17.67 13.03
C GLU A 175 6.67 -18.30 12.81
N SER A 176 5.96 -18.64 13.87
CA SER A 176 4.60 -19.19 13.77
C SER A 176 3.61 -18.18 13.18
N ILE A 177 3.83 -16.88 13.40
CA ILE A 177 3.03 -15.82 12.77
C ILE A 177 3.35 -15.74 11.28
N ALA A 178 4.63 -15.80 10.90
CA ALA A 178 5.03 -15.84 9.49
C ALA A 178 4.44 -17.07 8.77
N GLU A 179 4.51 -18.26 9.38
CA GLU A 179 3.87 -19.48 8.86
C GLU A 179 2.35 -19.33 8.71
N PHE A 180 1.69 -18.80 9.74
CA PHE A 180 0.25 -18.51 9.70
C PHE A 180 -0.11 -17.58 8.54
N LEU A 181 0.61 -16.47 8.38
CA LEU A 181 0.37 -15.50 7.33
C LEU A 181 0.67 -16.07 5.94
N ASN A 182 1.77 -16.83 5.78
CA ASN A 182 2.09 -17.51 4.53
C ASN A 182 0.96 -18.45 4.10
N LYS A 183 0.46 -19.29 5.01
CA LYS A 183 -0.67 -20.18 4.75
C LYS A 183 -1.94 -19.39 4.36
N LYS A 184 -2.23 -18.30 5.06
CA LYS A 184 -3.38 -17.44 4.75
C LYS A 184 -3.28 -16.80 3.37
N ILE A 185 -2.08 -16.34 2.99
CA ILE A 185 -1.83 -15.80 1.66
C ILE A 185 -2.05 -16.87 0.59
N GLU A 186 -1.52 -18.09 0.77
CA GLU A 186 -1.73 -19.20 -0.16
C GLU A 186 -3.22 -19.58 -0.32
N GLU A 187 -4.01 -19.46 0.74
CA GLU A 187 -5.45 -19.70 0.71
C GLU A 187 -6.19 -18.64 -0.12
N ILE A 188 -5.94 -17.34 0.12
CA ILE A 188 -6.64 -16.26 -0.60
C ILE A 188 -6.12 -16.03 -2.02
N GLU A 189 -4.87 -16.40 -2.31
CA GLU A 189 -4.30 -16.27 -3.67
C GLU A 189 -5.04 -17.18 -4.66
N LYS A 190 -5.68 -18.26 -4.19
CA LYS A 190 -6.55 -19.11 -5.02
C LYS A 190 -7.85 -18.42 -5.43
N CYS A 191 -8.44 -17.66 -4.50
CA CYS A 191 -9.67 -16.91 -4.73
C CYS A 191 -9.81 -15.78 -3.72
N ASP A 192 -9.90 -14.54 -4.21
CA ASP A 192 -10.15 -13.37 -3.39
C ASP A 192 -11.51 -13.49 -2.66
N PRO A 193 -11.53 -13.61 -1.31
CA PRO A 193 -12.75 -13.88 -0.58
C PRO A 193 -13.68 -12.68 -0.54
N TRP A 194 -13.14 -11.46 -0.54
CA TRP A 194 -13.94 -10.25 -0.52
C TRP A 194 -14.58 -10.00 -1.89
N VAL A 195 -13.80 -10.12 -2.97
CA VAL A 195 -14.34 -9.91 -4.33
C VAL A 195 -15.39 -10.97 -4.66
N LYS A 196 -15.16 -12.23 -4.28
CA LYS A 196 -16.15 -13.30 -4.45
C LYS A 196 -17.43 -13.04 -3.69
N SER A 197 -17.34 -12.65 -2.42
CA SER A 197 -18.55 -12.42 -1.59
C SER A 197 -19.34 -11.19 -2.03
N VAL A 198 -18.68 -10.11 -2.42
CA VAL A 198 -19.35 -8.85 -2.78
C VAL A 198 -19.84 -8.81 -4.22
N PHE A 199 -19.06 -9.35 -5.17
CA PHE A 199 -19.33 -9.22 -6.60
C PHE A 199 -19.61 -10.56 -7.31
N GLY A 200 -19.48 -11.70 -6.63
CA GLY A 200 -19.62 -13.02 -7.25
C GLY A 200 -18.51 -13.36 -8.24
N VAL A 201 -17.39 -12.62 -8.20
CA VAL A 201 -16.28 -12.73 -9.15
C VAL A 201 -15.12 -13.51 -8.53
N GLU A 202 -14.64 -14.52 -9.23
CA GLU A 202 -13.48 -15.32 -8.81
C GLU A 202 -12.18 -14.91 -9.52
N GLY A 203 -11.08 -15.05 -8.79
CA GLY A 203 -9.73 -14.78 -9.27
C GLY A 203 -8.78 -14.59 -8.10
N VAL A 204 -7.51 -14.37 -8.40
CA VAL A 204 -6.47 -14.26 -7.38
C VAL A 204 -6.63 -12.97 -6.55
N ALA A 205 -6.34 -13.06 -5.26
CA ALA A 205 -6.13 -11.89 -4.39
C ALA A 205 -4.69 -11.39 -4.50
N GLU A 206 -4.45 -10.10 -4.21
CA GLU A 206 -3.07 -9.59 -4.13
C GLU A 206 -2.40 -10.02 -2.81
N GLY A 207 -3.15 -10.01 -1.72
CA GLY A 207 -2.65 -10.32 -0.38
C GLY A 207 -3.48 -9.67 0.72
N ILE A 208 -2.85 -9.33 1.83
CA ILE A 208 -3.46 -8.64 2.98
C ILE A 208 -2.62 -7.46 3.47
N VAL A 209 -3.28 -6.50 4.10
CA VAL A 209 -2.65 -5.45 4.91
C VAL A 209 -3.04 -5.68 6.36
N CYS A 210 -2.06 -5.75 7.25
CA CYS A 210 -2.21 -5.98 8.69
C CYS A 210 -2.09 -4.65 9.43
N TYR A 211 -3.18 -4.26 10.11
CA TYR A 211 -3.33 -3.01 10.84
C TYR A 211 -3.11 -3.26 12.34
N PRO A 212 -2.24 -2.48 13.02
CA PRO A 212 -2.13 -2.53 14.47
C PRO A 212 -3.40 -1.92 15.07
N VAL A 213 -4.25 -2.72 15.69
CA VAL A 213 -5.50 -2.25 16.31
C VAL A 213 -5.40 -2.07 17.81
N GLU A 214 -4.36 -2.65 18.43
CA GLU A 214 -4.04 -2.49 19.84
C GLU A 214 -2.53 -2.66 20.03
N ILE A 215 -1.90 -1.78 20.82
CA ILE A 215 -0.47 -1.84 21.16
C ILE A 215 -0.35 -1.77 22.68
N GLY A 216 0.08 -2.86 23.31
CA GLY A 216 0.25 -2.93 24.77
C GLY A 216 -1.01 -2.61 25.57
N GLY A 217 -2.18 -3.01 25.07
CA GLY A 217 -3.47 -2.70 25.67
C GLY A 217 -4.06 -1.34 25.25
N ASN A 218 -3.34 -0.50 24.51
CA ASN A 218 -3.86 0.77 24.02
C ASN A 218 -4.45 0.63 22.61
N LYS A 219 -5.73 0.98 22.45
CA LYS A 219 -6.46 0.98 21.17
C LYS A 219 -6.39 2.31 20.40
N ASN A 220 -5.96 3.39 21.06
CA ASN A 220 -5.80 4.69 20.44
C ASN A 220 -4.43 4.74 19.76
N ILE A 221 -4.39 4.34 18.49
CA ILE A 221 -3.17 4.24 17.70
C ILE A 221 -2.95 5.55 16.94
N ASN A 222 -1.90 6.28 17.30
CA ASN A 222 -1.56 7.49 16.56
C ASN A 222 -0.97 7.14 15.17
N ARG A 223 -0.93 8.12 14.29
CA ARG A 223 -0.43 7.95 12.91
C ARG A 223 1.00 7.45 12.83
N LYS A 224 1.88 7.83 13.77
CA LYS A 224 3.26 7.34 13.81
C LYS A 224 3.30 5.84 14.13
N GLN A 225 2.63 5.44 15.21
CA GLN A 225 2.52 4.05 15.62
C GLN A 225 1.91 3.19 14.52
N PHE A 226 0.86 3.69 13.87
CA PHE A 226 0.29 3.05 12.68
C PHE A 226 1.35 2.87 11.59
N SER A 227 2.08 3.93 11.23
CA SER A 227 3.11 3.89 10.20
C SER A 227 4.28 2.96 10.53
N ASP A 228 4.65 2.84 11.80
CA ASP A 228 5.77 2.02 12.27
C ASP A 228 5.42 0.52 12.25
N LEU A 229 4.13 0.18 12.36
CA LEU A 229 3.66 -1.19 12.63
C LEU A 229 2.79 -1.80 11.53
N VAL A 230 2.18 -0.97 10.67
CA VAL A 230 1.36 -1.46 9.56
C VAL A 230 2.25 -2.17 8.55
N PHE A 231 1.85 -3.37 8.15
CA PHE A 231 2.59 -4.13 7.14
C PHE A 231 1.68 -4.83 6.14
N LYS A 232 2.26 -5.22 5.00
CA LYS A 232 1.60 -5.95 3.92
C LYS A 232 2.24 -7.32 3.74
N ALA A 233 1.42 -8.31 3.42
CA ALA A 233 1.85 -9.62 2.94
C ALA A 233 1.22 -9.86 1.57
N LYS A 234 2.01 -10.30 0.58
CA LYS A 234 1.56 -10.46 -0.81
C LYS A 234 1.81 -11.86 -1.33
N GLY A 235 0.85 -12.37 -2.11
CA GLY A 235 0.95 -13.63 -2.84
C GLY A 235 2.11 -13.63 -3.82
N ALA A 236 2.60 -14.82 -4.16
CA ALA A 236 3.78 -14.98 -5.00
C ALA A 236 3.60 -14.34 -6.38
N ALA A 237 2.39 -14.40 -6.95
CA ALA A 237 2.06 -13.78 -8.24
C ALA A 237 2.12 -12.24 -8.24
N HIS A 238 2.13 -11.62 -7.06
CA HIS A 238 2.10 -10.17 -6.86
C HIS A 238 3.35 -9.61 -6.17
N LYS A 239 4.35 -10.45 -5.95
CA LYS A 239 5.67 -10.01 -5.51
C LYS A 239 6.45 -9.37 -6.64
N VAL A 240 7.18 -8.33 -6.26
CA VAL A 240 8.07 -7.56 -7.15
C VAL A 240 9.55 -7.87 -6.88
N ASN A 241 9.85 -8.64 -5.84
CA ASN A 241 11.15 -9.24 -5.58
C ASN A 241 11.06 -10.77 -5.69
N LYS A 242 12.21 -11.44 -5.75
CA LYS A 242 12.30 -12.91 -5.92
C LYS A 242 12.22 -13.72 -4.62
N THR A 243 11.82 -13.10 -3.51
CA THR A 243 11.81 -13.82 -2.23
C THR A 243 10.81 -14.98 -2.26
N LYS A 244 11.17 -16.09 -1.63
CA LYS A 244 10.37 -17.33 -1.69
C LYS A 244 9.02 -17.19 -0.98
N GLU A 245 9.00 -16.63 0.23
CA GLU A 245 7.83 -16.64 1.12
C GLU A 245 7.15 -15.28 1.24
N ALA A 246 5.81 -15.25 1.32
CA ALA A 246 5.02 -14.01 1.37
C ALA A 246 5.33 -13.16 2.61
N VAL A 247 5.68 -13.83 3.70
CA VAL A 247 6.11 -13.26 4.96
C VAL A 247 7.41 -13.94 5.37
N GLN A 248 8.40 -13.13 5.77
CA GLN A 248 9.71 -13.56 6.24
C GLN A 248 10.03 -12.86 7.55
N ILE A 249 10.88 -13.49 8.39
CA ILE A 249 11.40 -12.91 9.64
C ILE A 249 12.69 -12.13 9.36
N ASP A 250 13.57 -12.71 8.56
CA ASP A 250 14.83 -12.11 8.14
C ASP A 250 14.87 -11.95 6.60
N PRO A 251 15.52 -10.89 6.09
CA PRO A 251 15.68 -10.69 4.65
C PRO A 251 16.58 -11.76 4.01
N GLU A 252 16.37 -12.04 2.72
CA GLU A 252 17.27 -12.92 1.95
C GLU A 252 18.61 -12.22 1.67
N VAL A 253 19.72 -12.91 1.97
CA VAL A 253 21.07 -12.39 1.72
C VAL A 253 21.46 -12.60 0.25
N ALA A 254 21.58 -11.50 -0.50
CA ALA A 254 22.19 -11.55 -1.83
C ALA A 254 23.70 -11.79 -1.71
N LYS A 255 24.24 -12.74 -2.46
CA LYS A 255 25.67 -13.12 -2.41
C LYS A 255 26.54 -12.28 -3.35
N SER A 256 25.94 -11.45 -4.20
CA SER A 256 26.64 -10.51 -5.07
C SER A 256 25.73 -9.35 -5.51
N ILE A 257 26.35 -8.31 -6.08
CA ILE A 257 25.64 -7.17 -6.70
C ILE A 257 24.72 -7.65 -7.83
N GLU A 258 25.16 -8.60 -8.66
CA GLU A 258 24.36 -9.14 -9.77
C GLU A 258 23.13 -9.89 -9.26
N GLU A 259 23.28 -10.67 -8.19
CA GLU A 259 22.16 -11.37 -7.56
C GLU A 259 21.17 -10.37 -6.97
N PHE A 260 21.66 -9.34 -6.27
CA PHE A 260 20.82 -8.26 -5.73
C PHE A 260 20.03 -7.56 -6.85
N VAL A 261 20.72 -7.15 -7.92
CA VAL A 261 20.07 -6.53 -9.11
C VAL A 261 19.09 -7.51 -9.78
N GLY A 262 19.40 -8.81 -9.75
CA GLY A 262 18.54 -9.91 -10.17
C GLY A 262 17.23 -9.99 -9.40
N ASN A 263 17.31 -9.83 -8.08
CA ASN A 263 16.22 -9.98 -7.13
C ASN A 263 15.32 -8.74 -7.07
N PHE A 264 15.86 -7.56 -7.32
CA PHE A 264 15.12 -6.30 -7.20
C PHE A 264 14.65 -5.71 -8.54
N VAL A 265 15.30 -6.00 -9.67
CA VAL A 265 14.84 -5.55 -11.00
C VAL A 265 14.12 -6.71 -11.68
N THR A 266 12.85 -6.90 -11.31
CA THR A 266 11.95 -7.92 -11.87
C THR A 266 10.95 -7.29 -12.84
N GLU A 267 10.43 -8.10 -13.77
CA GLU A 267 9.43 -7.62 -14.74
C GLU A 267 8.15 -7.07 -14.06
N PRO A 268 7.57 -7.71 -13.03
CA PRO A 268 6.44 -7.12 -12.30
C PRO A 268 6.74 -5.73 -11.72
N ARG A 269 7.94 -5.50 -11.18
CA ARG A 269 8.32 -4.18 -10.65
C ARG A 269 8.45 -3.14 -11.75
N LEU A 270 9.02 -3.54 -12.88
CA LEU A 270 9.17 -2.70 -14.07
C LEU A 270 7.79 -2.31 -14.63
N GLU A 271 6.86 -3.26 -14.72
CA GLU A 271 5.45 -3.00 -15.11
C GLU A 271 4.76 -2.04 -14.12
N GLN A 272 4.97 -2.20 -12.81
CA GLN A 272 4.43 -1.31 -11.79
C GLN A 272 4.96 0.12 -11.96
N ALA A 273 6.27 0.28 -12.18
CA ALA A 273 6.87 1.59 -12.43
C ALA A 273 6.26 2.27 -13.66
N VAL A 274 6.02 1.52 -14.75
CA VAL A 274 5.32 2.01 -15.95
C VAL A 274 3.91 2.51 -15.62
N MET A 275 3.14 1.75 -14.83
CA MET A 275 1.79 2.16 -14.45
C MET A 275 1.80 3.47 -13.66
N GLU A 276 2.74 3.61 -12.73
CA GLU A 276 2.86 4.77 -11.85
C GLU A 276 3.29 6.05 -12.58
N ILE A 277 4.07 5.94 -13.65
CA ILE A 277 4.42 7.08 -14.51
C ILE A 277 3.38 7.35 -15.62
N GLY A 278 2.30 6.56 -15.67
CA GLY A 278 1.24 6.72 -16.66
C GLY A 278 1.65 6.27 -18.07
N GLY A 279 2.33 5.13 -18.19
CA GLY A 279 2.59 4.45 -19.46
C GLY A 279 4.01 4.57 -20.01
N ILE A 280 4.28 3.86 -21.10
CA ILE A 280 5.58 3.81 -21.78
C ILE A 280 5.69 4.99 -22.75
N ASP A 281 6.70 5.83 -22.53
CA ASP A 281 7.12 6.91 -23.42
C ASP A 281 8.63 7.13 -23.25
N LEU A 282 9.36 7.23 -24.36
CA LEU A 282 10.79 7.51 -24.38
C LEU A 282 11.14 8.79 -23.59
N LYS A 283 10.29 9.82 -23.63
CA LYS A 283 10.46 11.07 -22.88
C LYS A 283 10.36 10.87 -21.36
N LYS A 284 9.62 9.86 -20.91
CA LYS A 284 9.44 9.54 -19.49
C LYS A 284 10.55 8.65 -18.92
N THR A 285 11.61 8.33 -19.69
CA THR A 285 12.72 7.48 -19.21
C THR A 285 13.34 7.98 -17.89
N GLY A 286 13.51 9.29 -17.73
CA GLY A 286 14.04 9.88 -16.49
C GLY A 286 13.09 9.70 -15.30
N GLU A 287 11.79 9.89 -15.51
CA GLU A 287 10.75 9.69 -14.50
C GLU A 287 10.66 8.22 -14.09
N PHE A 288 10.69 7.31 -15.06
CA PHE A 288 10.71 5.86 -14.85
C PHE A 288 11.89 5.44 -13.96
N LEU A 289 13.12 5.82 -14.35
CA LEU A 289 14.33 5.45 -13.60
C LEU A 289 14.32 6.04 -12.18
N LYS A 290 13.87 7.29 -12.04
CA LYS A 290 13.74 7.93 -10.73
C LYS A 290 12.74 7.20 -9.85
N TRP A 291 11.60 6.78 -10.39
CA TRP A 291 10.58 6.05 -9.64
C TRP A 291 11.11 4.69 -9.18
N ILE A 292 11.62 3.87 -10.11
CA ILE A 292 12.03 2.49 -9.79
C ILE A 292 13.24 2.43 -8.85
N LEU A 293 14.23 3.32 -9.01
CA LEU A 293 15.38 3.35 -8.10
C LEU A 293 14.95 3.76 -6.70
N LYS A 294 14.05 4.73 -6.57
CA LYS A 294 13.51 5.15 -5.27
C LYS A 294 12.67 4.06 -4.60
N ASP A 295 11.90 3.31 -5.39
CA ASP A 295 11.12 2.16 -4.90
C ASP A 295 12.05 1.06 -4.36
N ILE A 296 13.07 0.68 -5.15
CA ILE A 296 14.05 -0.34 -4.76
C ILE A 296 14.84 0.12 -3.53
N GLU A 297 15.40 1.34 -3.52
CA GLU A 297 16.17 1.88 -2.38
C GLU A 297 15.37 1.83 -1.08
N LYS A 298 14.06 2.09 -1.17
CA LYS A 298 13.19 2.08 -0.01
C LYS A 298 12.92 0.67 0.49
N GLU A 299 12.61 -0.27 -0.41
CA GLU A 299 12.28 -1.64 -0.02
C GLU A 299 13.51 -2.47 0.34
N SER A 300 14.70 -2.15 -0.18
CA SER A 300 15.90 -2.99 -0.07
C SER A 300 16.87 -2.63 1.06
N LYS A 301 16.48 -1.73 1.98
CA LYS A 301 17.43 -1.18 2.99
C LYS A 301 18.03 -2.27 3.86
N LEU A 302 17.20 -3.22 4.30
CA LEU A 302 17.63 -4.31 5.18
C LEU A 302 18.41 -5.37 4.41
N GLU A 303 18.01 -5.66 3.17
CA GLU A 303 18.72 -6.58 2.28
C GLU A 303 20.13 -6.08 1.98
N LEU A 304 20.31 -4.77 1.83
CA LEU A 304 21.63 -4.14 1.66
C LEU A 304 22.48 -4.25 2.92
N GLU A 305 21.91 -3.95 4.09
CA GLU A 305 22.60 -4.07 5.38
C GLU A 305 23.04 -5.51 5.66
N VAL A 306 22.15 -6.48 5.44
CA VAL A 306 22.44 -7.91 5.68
C VAL A 306 23.41 -8.47 4.64
N ALA A 307 23.39 -7.98 3.41
CA ALA A 307 24.36 -8.37 2.37
C ALA A 307 25.71 -7.63 2.48
N ASP A 308 25.87 -6.70 3.43
CA ASP A 308 27.03 -5.80 3.54
C ASP A 308 27.32 -5.06 2.21
N LEU A 309 26.26 -4.61 1.54
CA LEU A 309 26.33 -3.86 0.29
C LEU A 309 25.82 -2.44 0.51
N SER A 310 26.49 -1.46 -0.10
CA SER A 310 26.03 -0.07 -0.11
C SER A 310 25.13 0.22 -1.30
N TRP A 311 24.23 1.21 -1.15
CA TRP A 311 23.41 1.69 -2.26
C TRP A 311 24.24 2.12 -3.47
N LYS A 312 25.41 2.74 -3.23
CA LYS A 312 26.31 3.21 -4.30
C LYS A 312 26.83 2.05 -5.16
N GLU A 313 27.08 0.89 -4.56
CA GLU A 313 27.59 -0.29 -5.28
C GLU A 313 26.51 -0.91 -6.18
N VAL A 314 25.26 -0.98 -5.71
CA VAL A 314 24.17 -1.61 -6.47
C VAL A 314 23.49 -0.68 -7.46
N CYS A 315 23.47 0.64 -7.20
CA CYS A 315 22.66 1.61 -7.94
C CYS A 315 22.97 1.62 -9.45
N PHE A 316 24.24 1.51 -9.82
CA PHE A 316 24.62 1.46 -11.24
C PHE A 316 24.02 0.23 -11.95
N GLY A 317 24.11 -0.94 -11.33
CA GLY A 317 23.56 -2.19 -11.87
C GLY A 317 22.04 -2.15 -11.98
N LEU A 318 21.36 -1.62 -10.96
CA LEU A 318 19.91 -1.42 -10.95
C LEU A 318 19.47 -0.51 -12.08
N GLN A 319 20.10 0.66 -12.20
CA GLN A 319 19.77 1.68 -13.20
C GLN A 319 19.98 1.14 -14.61
N LYS A 320 21.12 0.47 -14.86
CA LYS A 320 21.44 -0.11 -16.17
C LYS A 320 20.39 -1.12 -16.60
N LYS A 321 20.09 -2.12 -15.75
CA LYS A 321 19.13 -3.18 -16.08
C LYS A 321 17.71 -2.65 -16.29
N ALA A 322 17.26 -1.71 -15.45
CA ALA A 322 15.95 -1.09 -15.60
C ALA A 322 15.85 -0.26 -16.89
N LYS A 323 16.89 0.52 -17.21
CA LYS A 323 16.96 1.32 -18.43
C LYS A 323 16.92 0.45 -19.68
N ASP A 324 17.72 -0.63 -19.70
CA ASP A 324 17.79 -1.53 -20.85
C ASP A 324 16.42 -2.16 -21.16
N TRP A 325 15.69 -2.60 -20.13
CA TRP A 325 14.32 -3.11 -20.30
C TRP A 325 13.35 -2.04 -20.83
N TYR A 326 13.36 -0.84 -20.24
CA TYR A 326 12.43 0.23 -20.64
C TYR A 326 12.66 0.70 -22.07
N MET A 327 13.94 0.82 -22.47
CA MET A 327 14.32 1.18 -23.83
C MET A 327 13.93 0.08 -24.84
N ALA A 328 14.00 -1.19 -24.46
CA ALA A 328 13.51 -2.28 -25.31
C ALA A 328 11.99 -2.18 -25.50
N LYS A 329 11.24 -1.96 -24.41
CA LYS A 329 9.79 -1.78 -24.45
C LYS A 329 9.34 -0.57 -25.28
N CYS A 330 10.10 0.53 -25.24
CA CYS A 330 9.81 1.70 -26.09
C CYS A 330 9.99 1.42 -27.59
N LYS A 331 10.79 0.41 -27.97
CA LYS A 331 10.98 0.02 -29.39
C LYS A 331 9.91 -0.94 -29.91
N GLU A 332 9.15 -1.55 -29.01
CA GLU A 332 8.07 -2.49 -29.33
C GLU A 332 6.73 -1.78 -29.64
N ILE A 333 6.64 -0.47 -29.37
CA ILE A 333 5.45 0.39 -29.56
C ILE A 333 5.67 1.28 -30.79
#